data_AF-A0A4R0PG02-F1
#
_entry.id   AF-A0A4R0PG02-F1
#
_cell.length_a   1.000
_cell.length_b   1.000
_cell.length_c   1.000
_cell.angle_alpha   90.00
_cell.angle_beta   90.00
_cell.angle_gamma   90.00
#
_symmetry.space_group_name_H-M   'P 1'
#
loop_
_entity.id
_entity.type
_entity.pdbx_description
1 polymer ?
#
loop_
_entity_poly.entity_id
_entity_poly.type
_entity_poly.pdbx_seq_one_letter_code
_entity_poly.pdbx_strand_id
1 'polypeptide(L)'
;MLDPGTVNGNRGSGKAVAVDVSAFHRSDITFAGTAAVLSLGLNLSNMGTKMTYRNTGQSYFLPANMKLGSALKIGEGQNKLTLLLDFNKLMVPTQPVYDSNGNIVKGRDPDRSVPSGIFGSFTDAPGGFREELKEVGISTGAEMSFREILYLRAGYLYQHPEKANTSYLTLGLGIHYSSLSLDFSYLVGSGYNPLRNTLRFGIQTKFSRSK
;
A
#
# COMPACT_ATOMS: atom_id res chain seq x y z
N MET A 1 12.04 -7.13 3.03
CA MET A 1 11.54 -8.04 4.08
C MET A 1 11.98 -7.45 5.41
N LEU A 2 11.08 -6.80 6.15
CA LEU A 2 11.40 -6.27 7.47
C LEU A 2 11.42 -7.46 8.44
N ASP A 3 12.61 -7.79 8.95
CA ASP A 3 12.83 -8.88 9.89
C ASP A 3 12.03 -8.61 11.19
N PRO A 4 11.17 -9.54 11.64
CA PRO A 4 10.48 -9.42 12.91
C PRO A 4 11.48 -9.62 14.07
N GLY A 5 12.14 -8.53 14.46
CA GLY A 5 12.68 -8.37 15.81
C GLY A 5 13.82 -9.30 16.21
N THR A 6 14.59 -9.83 15.27
CA THR A 6 15.80 -10.61 15.60
C THR A 6 17.05 -9.73 15.47
N VAL A 7 17.52 -9.21 16.61
CA VAL A 7 18.88 -8.62 16.71
C VAL A 7 19.63 -9.46 17.75
N ASN A 8 20.70 -10.14 17.34
CA ASN A 8 21.56 -10.97 18.20
C ASN A 8 20.83 -12.05 19.02
N GLY A 9 19.86 -12.76 18.45
CA GLY A 9 19.18 -13.89 19.10
C GLY A 9 18.28 -13.53 20.30
N ASN A 10 18.09 -12.24 20.58
CA ASN A 10 17.32 -11.77 21.73
C ASN A 10 15.98 -11.17 21.29
N ARG A 11 14.88 -11.85 21.60
CA ARG A 11 13.51 -11.39 21.34
C ARG A 11 13.16 -10.25 22.30
N GLY A 12 12.85 -9.07 21.75
CA GLY A 12 12.38 -7.91 22.52
C GLY A 12 11.05 -7.40 21.98
N SER A 13 10.14 -6.98 22.86
CA SER A 13 8.93 -6.27 22.46
C SER A 13 9.27 -4.80 22.19
N GLY A 14 8.89 -4.32 21.00
CA GLY A 14 8.88 -2.90 20.65
C GLY A 14 7.50 -2.29 20.87
N LYS A 15 7.45 -1.02 21.27
CA LYS A 15 6.21 -0.24 21.37
C LYS A 15 6.34 1.03 20.53
N ALA A 16 5.26 1.41 19.87
CA ALA A 16 5.13 2.68 19.16
C ALA A 16 3.65 3.07 19.06
N VAL A 17 3.40 4.35 18.86
CA VAL A 17 2.06 4.88 18.59
C VAL A 17 2.10 5.53 17.21
N ALA A 18 1.04 5.32 16.41
CA ALA A 18 0.92 5.87 15.07
C ALA A 18 -0.47 6.49 14.86
N VAL A 19 -0.54 7.41 13.91
CA VAL A 19 -1.75 8.09 13.47
C VAL A 19 -1.85 7.96 11.95
N ASP A 20 -3.10 7.84 11.48
CA ASP A 20 -3.46 7.80 10.07
C ASP A 20 -4.33 9.00 9.72
N VAL A 21 -4.13 9.58 8.55
CA VAL A 21 -4.94 10.68 8.00
C VAL A 21 -5.33 10.32 6.58
N SER A 22 -6.63 10.38 6.27
CA SER A 22 -7.14 10.09 4.93
C SER A 22 -8.15 11.13 4.45
N ALA A 23 -8.20 11.30 3.14
CA ALA A 23 -9.16 12.14 2.44
C ALA A 23 -9.74 11.37 1.25
N PHE A 24 -11.03 11.55 1.00
CA PHE A 24 -11.73 10.87 -0.10
C PHE A 24 -12.70 11.84 -0.76
N HIS A 25 -12.70 11.86 -2.08
CA HIS A 25 -13.61 12.67 -2.89
C HIS A 25 -14.24 11.83 -3.99
N ARG A 26 -15.53 12.06 -4.24
CA ARG A 26 -16.32 11.36 -5.25
C ARG A 26 -17.07 12.37 -6.09
N SER A 27 -17.01 12.21 -7.41
CA SER A 27 -17.64 13.07 -8.39
C SER A 27 -18.38 12.22 -9.41
N ASP A 28 -19.65 12.54 -9.63
CA ASP A 28 -20.41 12.00 -10.75
C ASP A 28 -20.01 12.76 -12.01
N ILE A 29 -19.63 12.04 -13.05
CA ILE A 29 -19.13 12.57 -14.31
C ILE A 29 -19.77 11.83 -15.49
N THR A 30 -19.60 12.35 -16.70
CA THR A 30 -19.89 11.60 -17.93
C THR A 30 -18.57 11.20 -18.58
N PHE A 31 -18.38 9.91 -18.82
CA PHE A 31 -17.21 9.36 -19.50
C PHE A 31 -17.65 8.63 -20.76
N ALA A 32 -17.15 9.06 -21.92
CA ALA A 32 -17.50 8.49 -23.22
C ALA A 32 -19.02 8.36 -23.47
N GLY A 33 -19.80 9.36 -23.06
CA GLY A 33 -21.27 9.39 -23.22
C GLY A 33 -22.04 8.50 -22.24
N THR A 34 -21.37 7.85 -21.29
CA THR A 34 -21.98 7.03 -20.23
C THR A 34 -21.79 7.69 -18.88
N ALA A 35 -22.75 7.59 -17.96
CA ALA A 35 -22.52 8.06 -16.59
C ALA A 35 -21.43 7.22 -15.92
N ALA A 36 -20.57 7.93 -15.20
CA ALA A 36 -19.46 7.35 -14.49
C ALA A 36 -19.25 8.10 -13.18
N VAL A 37 -18.53 7.47 -12.27
CA VAL A 37 -18.14 8.05 -11.00
C VAL A 37 -16.63 8.01 -10.91
N LEU A 38 -16.03 9.19 -10.81
CA LEU A 38 -14.63 9.36 -10.48
C LEU A 38 -14.49 9.46 -8.95
N SER A 39 -13.61 8.65 -8.38
CA SER A 39 -13.23 8.73 -6.97
C SER A 39 -11.73 8.99 -6.86
N LEU A 40 -11.34 9.87 -5.96
CA LEU A 40 -9.96 10.19 -5.63
C LEU A 40 -9.75 9.97 -4.13
N GLY A 41 -8.63 9.39 -3.74
CA GLY A 41 -8.31 9.10 -2.35
C GLY A 41 -6.86 9.38 -2.02
N LEU A 42 -6.61 9.95 -0.84
CA LEU A 42 -5.28 10.11 -0.25
C LEU A 42 -5.29 9.44 1.13
N ASN A 43 -4.24 8.69 1.44
CA ASN A 43 -4.02 8.10 2.75
C ASN A 43 -2.56 8.28 3.17
N LEU A 44 -2.34 8.87 4.34
CA LEU A 44 -1.07 8.94 5.05
C LEU A 44 -1.20 8.06 6.29
N SER A 45 -0.55 6.91 6.30
CA SER A 45 -0.69 5.90 7.36
C SER A 45 0.61 5.65 8.10
N ASN A 46 0.50 5.11 9.32
CA ASN A 46 1.60 4.72 10.20
C ASN A 46 2.57 5.87 10.54
N MET A 47 2.08 7.11 10.58
CA MET A 47 2.90 8.26 11.00
C MET A 47 2.97 8.28 12.53
N GLY A 48 4.16 8.06 13.10
CA GLY A 48 4.24 7.85 14.53
C GLY A 48 5.64 7.81 15.10
N THR A 49 5.74 7.54 16.39
CA THR A 49 7.02 7.49 17.12
C THR A 49 7.92 6.38 16.56
N LYS A 50 9.25 6.55 16.66
CA LYS A 50 10.16 5.43 16.40
C LYS A 50 9.85 4.27 17.37
N MET A 51 9.96 3.04 16.88
CA MET A 51 9.83 1.81 17.66
C MET A 51 11.17 1.51 18.33
N THR A 52 11.19 1.53 19.67
CA THR A 52 12.38 1.21 20.47
C THR A 52 12.31 -0.24 20.96
N TYR A 53 13.37 -1.01 20.73
CA TYR A 53 13.50 -2.37 21.27
C TYR A 53 14.22 -2.33 22.62
N ARG A 54 13.61 -2.95 23.64
CA ARG A 54 14.07 -2.92 25.04
C ARG A 54 15.51 -3.42 25.25
N ASN A 55 16.06 -4.21 24.33
CA ASN A 55 17.35 -4.89 24.49
C ASN A 55 18.50 -4.25 23.69
N THR A 56 18.23 -3.31 22.78
CA THR A 56 19.27 -2.72 21.91
C THR A 56 19.44 -1.21 22.10
N GLY A 57 18.45 -0.51 22.68
CA GLY A 57 18.42 0.95 22.73
C GLY A 57 18.24 1.62 21.37
N GLN A 58 18.24 0.84 20.28
CA GLN A 58 18.07 1.30 18.92
C GLN A 58 16.59 1.54 18.62
N SER A 59 16.32 2.64 17.92
CA SER A 59 14.98 3.10 17.59
C SER A 59 14.80 3.12 16.08
N TYR A 60 13.79 2.40 15.58
CA TYR A 60 13.51 2.25 14.15
C TYR A 60 12.26 3.04 13.75
N PHE A 61 12.23 3.59 12.53
CA PHE A 61 11.03 4.25 12.02
C PHE A 61 9.89 3.24 11.84
N LEU A 62 8.66 3.66 12.15
CA LEU A 62 7.47 2.96 11.65
C LEU A 62 7.42 3.06 10.12
N PRO A 63 6.80 2.09 9.42
CA PRO A 63 6.65 2.13 7.97
C PRO A 63 5.56 3.14 7.58
N ALA A 64 5.85 4.43 7.81
CA ALA A 64 5.03 5.54 7.37
C ALA A 64 4.82 5.43 5.85
N ASN A 65 3.60 5.60 5.38
CA ASN A 65 3.25 5.30 4.00
C ASN A 65 2.25 6.32 3.45
N MET A 66 2.49 6.77 2.23
CA MET A 66 1.57 7.59 1.46
C MET A 66 0.98 6.76 0.32
N LYS A 67 -0.34 6.75 0.23
CA LYS A 67 -1.08 6.17 -0.89
C LYS A 67 -1.98 7.23 -1.52
N LEU A 68 -1.84 7.42 -2.83
CA LEU A 68 -2.72 8.24 -3.65
C LEU A 68 -3.43 7.32 -4.65
N GLY A 69 -4.76 7.36 -4.68
CA GLY A 69 -5.57 6.43 -5.45
C GLY A 69 -6.64 7.12 -6.27
N SER A 70 -7.02 6.47 -7.37
CA SER A 70 -8.12 6.88 -8.23
C SER A 70 -8.93 5.67 -8.68
N ALA A 71 -10.25 5.85 -8.78
CA ALA A 71 -11.17 4.86 -9.28
C ALA A 71 -12.16 5.49 -10.25
N LEU A 72 -12.33 4.88 -11.43
CA LEU A 72 -13.33 5.28 -12.41
C LEU A 72 -14.34 4.14 -12.57
N LYS A 73 -15.54 4.33 -12.03
CA LYS A 73 -16.66 3.38 -12.15
C LYS A 73 -17.57 3.81 -13.29
N ILE A 74 -17.66 3.02 -14.34
CA ILE A 74 -18.40 3.30 -15.57
C ILE A 74 -19.62 2.37 -15.65
N GLY A 75 -20.75 2.92 -16.07
CA GLY A 75 -21.94 2.15 -16.43
C GLY A 75 -23.18 2.55 -15.65
N GLU A 76 -24.30 2.60 -16.36
CA GLU A 76 -25.63 2.76 -15.79
C GLU A 76 -26.35 1.41 -15.78
N GLY A 77 -27.02 1.10 -14.67
CA GLY A 77 -27.80 -0.13 -14.51
C GLY A 77 -27.06 -1.26 -13.78
N GLN A 78 -27.25 -2.49 -14.28
CA GLN A 78 -26.91 -3.71 -13.54
C GLN A 78 -25.43 -4.09 -13.62
N ASN A 79 -24.76 -3.79 -14.73
CA ASN A 79 -23.37 -4.17 -14.95
C ASN A 79 -22.49 -2.93 -14.91
N LYS A 80 -21.41 -2.96 -14.13
CA LYS A 80 -20.50 -1.82 -13.96
C LYS A 80 -19.07 -2.29 -14.11
N LEU A 81 -18.26 -1.49 -14.78
CA LEU A 81 -16.80 -1.67 -14.88
C LEU A 81 -16.13 -0.60 -14.03
N THR A 82 -15.23 -0.99 -13.14
CA THR A 82 -14.42 -0.06 -12.35
C THR A 82 -12.96 -0.25 -12.70
N LEU A 83 -12.28 0.82 -13.10
CA LEU A 83 -10.83 0.86 -13.29
C LEU A 83 -10.19 1.53 -12.08
N LEU A 84 -9.05 1.01 -11.64
CA LEU A 84 -8.35 1.42 -10.42
C LEU A 84 -6.88 1.71 -10.74
N LEU A 85 -6.36 2.80 -10.19
CA LEU A 85 -4.96 3.16 -10.25
C LEU A 85 -4.53 3.79 -8.92
N ASP A 86 -3.58 3.16 -8.25
CA ASP A 86 -2.98 3.61 -6.99
C ASP A 86 -1.46 3.76 -7.11
N PHE A 87 -0.94 4.79 -6.44
CA PHE A 87 0.48 5.04 -6.23
C PHE A 87 0.78 4.94 -4.75
N ASN A 88 1.84 4.22 -4.39
CA ASN A 88 2.20 3.96 -3.00
C ASN A 88 3.69 4.24 -2.76
N LYS A 89 4.02 5.15 -1.84
CA LYS A 89 5.39 5.45 -1.44
C LYS A 89 5.58 5.28 0.07
N LEU A 90 6.65 4.60 0.46
CA LEU A 90 7.10 4.57 1.85
C LEU A 90 7.78 5.90 2.19
N MET A 91 7.33 6.53 3.28
CA MET A 91 7.85 7.80 3.79
C MET A 91 8.86 7.56 4.91
N VAL A 92 9.78 6.61 4.67
CA VAL A 92 10.85 6.27 5.61
C VAL A 92 12.19 6.66 5.00
N PRO A 93 13.20 7.01 5.82
CA PRO A 93 14.53 7.34 5.32
C PRO A 93 15.14 6.24 4.45
N THR A 94 15.61 6.62 3.26
CA THR A 94 16.43 5.75 2.42
C THR A 94 17.85 5.66 2.98
N GLN A 95 18.44 4.46 2.99
CA GLN A 95 19.78 4.26 3.53
C GLN A 95 20.82 4.98 2.64
N PRO A 96 21.72 5.79 3.21
CA PRO A 96 22.79 6.40 2.44
C PRO A 96 23.86 5.38 2.06
N VAL A 97 24.71 5.77 1.11
CA VAL A 97 25.92 5.02 0.73
C VAL A 97 27.08 5.48 1.60
N TYR A 98 27.73 4.54 2.27
CA TYR A 98 28.89 4.79 3.13
C TYR A 98 30.20 4.46 2.40
N ASP A 99 31.29 5.17 2.72
CA ASP A 99 32.65 4.77 2.34
C ASP A 99 33.19 3.66 3.28
N SER A 100 34.38 3.16 2.99
CA SER A 100 35.07 2.19 3.84
C SER A 100 35.41 2.71 5.25
N ASN A 101 35.30 4.02 5.47
CA ASN A 101 35.57 4.68 6.75
C ASN A 101 34.27 5.00 7.53
N GLY A 102 33.10 4.65 6.99
CA GLY A 102 31.80 4.91 7.60
C GLY A 102 31.24 6.32 7.39
N ASN A 103 31.85 7.14 6.53
CA ASN A 103 31.32 8.46 6.16
C ASN A 103 30.27 8.32 5.06
N ILE A 104 29.24 9.18 5.10
CA ILE A 104 28.22 9.25 4.06
C ILE A 104 28.82 9.85 2.79
N VAL A 105 28.86 9.07 1.71
CA VAL A 105 29.34 9.48 0.39
C VAL A 105 28.19 10.01 -0.46
N LYS A 106 26.99 9.42 -0.35
CA LYS A 106 25.77 9.84 -1.05
C LYS A 106 24.51 9.53 -0.22
N GLY A 107 23.51 10.40 -0.31
CA GLY A 107 22.27 10.31 0.48
C GLY A 107 22.30 11.22 1.71
N ARG A 108 21.35 11.04 2.63
CA ARG A 108 21.24 11.83 3.87
C ARG A 108 21.38 10.96 5.10
N ASP A 109 21.72 11.60 6.22
CA ASP A 109 21.79 10.93 7.52
C ASP A 109 20.43 10.27 7.86
N PRO A 110 20.41 8.93 8.08
CA PRO A 110 19.20 8.22 8.44
C PRO A 110 18.78 8.48 9.89
N ASP A 111 19.68 8.95 10.77
CA ASP A 111 19.33 9.29 12.16
C ASP A 111 18.81 10.71 12.30
N ARG A 112 17.52 10.84 11.97
CA ARG A 112 16.78 12.11 12.05
C ARG A 112 15.48 11.96 12.80
N SER A 113 14.85 13.09 13.11
CA SER A 113 13.52 13.12 13.72
C SER A 113 12.47 12.50 12.78
N VAL A 114 11.36 12.01 13.34
CA VAL A 114 10.26 11.41 12.56
C VAL A 114 9.72 12.37 11.48
N PRO A 115 9.39 13.64 11.79
CA PRO A 115 8.91 14.57 10.76
C PRO A 115 9.95 14.82 9.68
N SER A 116 11.23 14.96 10.06
CA SER A 116 12.31 15.13 9.09
C SER A 116 12.52 13.89 8.23
N GLY A 117 12.27 12.69 8.74
CA GLY A 117 12.29 11.45 7.97
C GLY A 117 11.17 11.39 6.94
N ILE A 118 9.94 11.73 7.35
CA ILE A 118 8.75 11.69 6.49
C ILE A 118 8.83 12.73 5.36
N PHE A 119 9.14 14.00 5.68
CA PHE A 119 9.25 15.03 4.64
C PHE A 119 10.55 14.87 3.83
N GLY A 120 11.61 14.37 4.46
CA GLY A 120 12.89 14.14 3.82
C GLY A 120 12.90 12.98 2.83
N SER A 121 12.04 11.97 3.01
CA SER A 121 12.01 10.75 2.19
C SER A 121 11.62 10.94 0.73
N PHE A 122 11.28 12.17 0.31
CA PHE A 122 10.98 12.49 -1.09
C PHE A 122 12.20 13.02 -1.84
N THR A 123 13.32 13.24 -1.15
CA THR A 123 14.52 13.92 -1.69
C THR A 123 15.83 13.35 -1.12
N ASP A 124 15.80 12.14 -0.57
CA ASP A 124 16.92 11.54 0.15
C ASP A 124 17.58 10.37 -0.58
N ALA A 125 16.98 9.89 -1.68
CA ALA A 125 17.56 8.84 -2.50
C ALA A 125 18.93 9.25 -3.09
N PRO A 126 19.99 8.43 -2.94
CA PRO A 126 21.34 8.70 -3.43
C PRO A 126 21.44 8.98 -4.94
N GLY A 127 20.56 8.39 -5.76
CA GLY A 127 20.43 8.59 -7.20
C GLY A 127 19.46 9.71 -7.61
N GLY A 128 18.97 10.50 -6.65
CA GLY A 128 18.10 11.65 -6.87
C GLY A 128 16.69 11.28 -7.35
N PHE A 129 16.02 12.23 -8.03
CA PHE A 129 14.60 12.11 -8.40
C PHE A 129 14.28 10.85 -9.24
N ARG A 130 15.21 10.39 -10.09
CA ARG A 130 15.01 9.17 -10.87
C ARG A 130 14.96 7.92 -9.99
N GLU A 131 15.71 7.91 -8.90
CA GLU A 131 15.67 6.81 -7.93
C GLU A 131 14.44 6.92 -7.03
N GLU A 132 14.05 8.13 -6.62
CA GLU A 132 12.81 8.38 -5.87
C GLU A 132 11.56 7.85 -6.59
N LEU A 133 11.47 8.04 -7.91
CA LEU A 133 10.36 7.51 -8.70
C LEU A 133 10.32 5.97 -8.70
N LYS A 134 11.46 5.29 -8.53
CA LYS A 134 11.51 3.83 -8.42
C LYS A 134 10.97 3.33 -7.08
N GLU A 135 10.93 4.17 -6.06
CA GLU A 135 10.37 3.85 -4.74
C GLU A 135 8.84 3.91 -4.71
N VAL A 136 8.23 4.46 -5.76
CA VAL A 136 6.78 4.49 -5.91
C VAL A 136 6.30 3.15 -6.49
N GLY A 137 5.54 2.41 -5.70
CA GLY A 137 4.79 1.25 -6.17
C GLY A 137 3.54 1.69 -6.92
N ILE A 138 3.25 1.03 -8.04
CA ILE A 138 2.07 1.29 -8.86
C ILE A 138 1.16 0.08 -8.78
N SER A 139 -0.10 0.28 -8.43
CA SER A 139 -1.12 -0.77 -8.45
C SER A 139 -2.22 -0.39 -9.42
N THR A 140 -2.53 -1.29 -10.33
CA THR A 140 -3.62 -1.14 -11.30
C THR A 140 -4.61 -2.26 -11.13
N GLY A 141 -5.90 -1.99 -11.32
CA GLY A 141 -6.93 -3.01 -11.19
C GLY A 141 -8.16 -2.74 -12.03
N ALA A 142 -8.93 -3.79 -12.25
CA ALA A 142 -10.23 -3.74 -12.88
C ALA A 142 -11.22 -4.60 -12.08
N GLU A 143 -12.44 -4.10 -11.93
CA GLU A 143 -13.56 -4.83 -11.33
C GLU A 143 -14.74 -4.79 -12.31
N MET A 144 -15.32 -5.95 -12.58
CA MET A 144 -16.61 -6.07 -13.26
C MET A 144 -17.63 -6.58 -12.27
N SER A 145 -18.66 -5.77 -12.01
CA SER A 145 -19.78 -6.16 -11.16
C SER A 145 -21.01 -6.48 -12.01
N PHE A 146 -21.69 -7.59 -11.74
CA PHE A 146 -22.93 -8.00 -12.36
C PHE A 146 -24.06 -7.99 -11.33
N ARG A 147 -25.05 -7.12 -11.56
CA ARG A 147 -26.22 -6.89 -10.68
C ARG A 147 -25.84 -6.58 -9.24
N GLU A 148 -24.62 -6.11 -9.00
CA GLU A 148 -24.05 -5.91 -7.65
C GLU A 148 -24.06 -7.18 -6.77
N ILE A 149 -24.24 -8.37 -7.38
CA ILE A 149 -24.24 -9.67 -6.71
C ILE A 149 -22.90 -10.37 -6.98
N LEU A 150 -22.48 -10.42 -8.24
CA LEU A 150 -21.25 -11.09 -8.65
C LEU A 150 -20.18 -10.06 -9.02
N TYR A 151 -18.97 -10.24 -8.51
CA TYR A 151 -17.84 -9.36 -8.76
C TYR A 151 -16.66 -10.18 -9.26
N LEU A 152 -16.14 -9.83 -10.43
CA LEU A 152 -14.90 -10.35 -10.97
C LEU A 152 -13.83 -9.27 -10.87
N ARG A 153 -12.68 -9.61 -10.29
CA ARG A 153 -11.59 -8.66 -10.03
C ARG A 153 -10.29 -9.19 -10.60
N ALA A 154 -9.55 -8.29 -11.23
CA ALA A 154 -8.17 -8.53 -11.63
C ALA A 154 -7.33 -7.33 -11.22
N GLY A 155 -6.10 -7.58 -10.80
CA GLY A 155 -5.19 -6.54 -10.35
C GLY A 155 -3.75 -6.91 -10.61
N TYR A 156 -2.92 -5.89 -10.79
CA TYR A 156 -1.48 -6.03 -10.93
C TYR A 156 -0.80 -4.97 -10.08
N LEU A 157 0.14 -5.42 -9.26
CA LEU A 157 1.00 -4.55 -8.48
C LEU A 157 2.42 -4.63 -9.06
N TYR A 158 2.99 -3.46 -9.33
CA TYR A 158 4.35 -3.27 -9.78
C TYR A 158 5.14 -2.51 -8.73
N GLN A 159 6.30 -3.05 -8.37
CA GLN A 159 7.31 -2.37 -7.58
C GLN A 159 8.67 -2.57 -8.23
N HIS A 160 9.49 -1.52 -8.23
CA HIS A 160 10.76 -1.55 -8.94
C HIS A 160 11.69 -2.65 -8.40
N PRO A 161 12.39 -3.40 -9.28
CA PRO A 161 13.30 -4.49 -8.87
C PRO A 161 14.44 -4.06 -7.96
N GLU A 162 14.99 -2.86 -8.17
CA GLU A 162 16.05 -2.29 -7.31
C GLU A 162 15.57 -1.87 -5.91
N LYS A 163 14.26 -1.88 -5.66
CA LYS A 163 13.65 -1.46 -4.39
C LYS A 163 13.02 -2.66 -3.68
N ALA A 164 11.69 -2.79 -3.74
CA ALA A 164 10.98 -3.88 -3.05
C ALA A 164 10.92 -5.18 -3.87
N ASN A 165 11.14 -5.12 -5.20
CA ASN A 165 11.09 -6.27 -6.13
C ASN A 165 9.89 -7.20 -5.94
N THR A 166 8.74 -6.64 -5.58
CA THR A 166 7.54 -7.42 -5.29
C THR A 166 6.47 -7.02 -6.29
N SER A 167 6.42 -7.73 -7.41
CA SER A 167 5.37 -7.56 -8.43
C SER A 167 4.52 -8.83 -8.53
N TYR A 168 3.20 -8.67 -8.55
CA TYR A 168 2.29 -9.81 -8.58
C TYR A 168 0.95 -9.47 -9.22
N LEU A 169 0.33 -10.50 -9.80
CA LEU A 169 -1.02 -10.46 -10.34
C LEU A 169 -1.98 -11.02 -9.28
N THR A 170 -3.17 -10.44 -9.19
CA THR A 170 -4.25 -10.93 -8.34
C THR A 170 -5.50 -11.17 -9.17
N LEU A 171 -6.16 -12.29 -8.92
CA LEU A 171 -7.50 -12.59 -9.43
C LEU A 171 -8.45 -12.72 -8.25
N GLY A 172 -9.69 -12.26 -8.40
CA GLY A 172 -10.67 -12.29 -7.34
C GLY A 172 -12.09 -12.52 -7.83
N LEU A 173 -12.88 -13.14 -6.96
CA LEU A 173 -14.29 -13.44 -7.14
C LEU A 173 -15.03 -13.02 -5.86
N GLY A 174 -16.06 -12.20 -6.01
CA GLY A 174 -16.92 -11.77 -4.90
C GLY A 174 -18.37 -12.14 -5.16
N ILE A 175 -19.06 -12.63 -4.14
CA ILE A 175 -20.49 -12.91 -4.15
C ILE A 175 -21.13 -12.16 -2.99
N HIS A 176 -22.03 -11.24 -3.30
CA HIS A 176 -22.79 -10.44 -2.34
C HIS A 176 -24.26 -10.86 -2.44
N TYR A 177 -24.78 -11.44 -1.36
CA TYR A 177 -26.17 -11.88 -1.31
C TYR A 177 -26.81 -11.45 0.01
N SER A 178 -27.85 -10.63 -0.09
CA SER A 178 -28.54 -10.05 1.07
C SER A 178 -27.53 -9.35 2.00
N SER A 179 -27.44 -9.77 3.27
CA SER A 179 -26.50 -9.24 4.25
C SER A 179 -25.12 -9.90 4.23
N LEU A 180 -24.91 -10.98 3.48
CA LEU A 180 -23.65 -11.73 3.45
C LEU A 180 -22.83 -11.35 2.21
N SER A 181 -21.52 -11.19 2.37
CA SER A 181 -20.58 -11.06 1.26
C SER A 181 -19.43 -12.03 1.46
N LEU A 182 -19.10 -12.77 0.40
CA LEU A 182 -18.05 -13.76 0.35
C LEU A 182 -17.05 -13.34 -0.73
N ASP A 183 -15.78 -13.22 -0.37
CA ASP A 183 -14.71 -12.82 -1.29
C ASP A 183 -13.61 -13.87 -1.31
N PHE A 184 -13.22 -14.24 -2.52
CA PHE A 184 -12.11 -15.14 -2.81
C PHE A 184 -11.08 -14.39 -3.62
N SER A 185 -9.80 -14.52 -3.27
CA SER A 185 -8.71 -13.98 -4.08
C SER A 185 -7.54 -14.95 -4.17
N TYR A 186 -6.90 -14.94 -5.32
CA TYR A 186 -5.74 -15.74 -5.62
C TYR A 186 -4.60 -14.83 -6.08
N LEU A 187 -3.44 -14.98 -5.45
CA LEU A 187 -2.25 -14.18 -5.73
C LEU A 187 -1.26 -15.01 -6.55
N VAL A 188 -1.07 -14.59 -7.81
CA VAL A 188 -0.07 -15.12 -8.73
C VAL A 188 1.15 -14.22 -8.66
N GLY A 189 2.13 -14.61 -7.86
CA GLY A 189 3.37 -13.85 -7.68
C GLY A 189 4.48 -14.29 -8.64
N SER A 190 5.28 -13.33 -9.13
CA SER A 190 6.58 -13.61 -9.74
C SER A 190 7.70 -13.45 -8.69
N GLY A 191 8.75 -14.27 -8.74
CA GLY A 191 9.89 -14.21 -7.80
C GLY A 191 9.70 -14.88 -6.42
N TYR A 192 10.60 -14.58 -5.47
CA TYR A 192 10.56 -15.05 -4.07
C TYR A 192 9.53 -14.24 -3.25
N ASN A 193 8.24 -14.51 -3.47
CA ASN A 193 7.16 -13.95 -2.66
C ASN A 193 6.59 -15.04 -1.73
N PRO A 194 6.65 -14.89 -0.40
CA PRO A 194 6.14 -15.90 0.55
C PRO A 194 4.62 -16.09 0.48
N LEU A 195 3.90 -15.18 -0.18
CA LEU A 195 2.45 -15.23 -0.38
C LEU A 195 2.06 -15.74 -1.77
N ARG A 196 3.02 -16.25 -2.56
CA ARG A 196 2.77 -16.85 -3.87
C ARG A 196 1.86 -18.06 -3.73
N ASN A 197 0.90 -18.18 -4.65
CA ASN A 197 -0.08 -19.28 -4.70
C ASN A 197 -0.93 -19.40 -3.43
N THR A 198 -1.13 -18.30 -2.71
CA THR A 198 -2.02 -18.26 -1.54
C THR A 198 -3.44 -17.91 -1.98
N LEU A 199 -4.40 -18.71 -1.54
CA LEU A 199 -5.82 -18.40 -1.63
C LEU A 199 -6.24 -17.67 -0.35
N ARG A 200 -6.93 -16.54 -0.50
CA ARG A 200 -7.51 -15.79 0.62
C ARG A 200 -9.01 -15.80 0.52
N PHE A 201 -9.64 -15.97 1.67
CA PHE A 201 -11.08 -15.99 1.82
C PHE A 201 -11.50 -14.94 2.85
N GLY A 202 -12.51 -14.16 2.50
CA GLY A 202 -13.10 -13.12 3.35
C GLY A 202 -14.60 -13.31 3.48
N ILE A 203 -15.12 -13.10 4.69
CA ILE A 203 -16.56 -13.04 4.97
C ILE A 203 -16.86 -11.67 5.55
N GLN A 204 -17.87 -11.01 5.00
CA GLN A 204 -18.45 -9.81 5.58
C GLN A 204 -19.94 -10.00 5.82
N THR A 205 -20.43 -9.48 6.93
CA THR A 205 -21.85 -9.39 7.24
C THR A 205 -22.24 -7.93 7.45
N LYS A 206 -23.38 -7.52 6.88
CA LYS A 206 -23.98 -6.20 7.06
C LYS A 206 -25.18 -6.33 8.00
N PHE A 207 -25.06 -5.71 9.18
CA PHE A 207 -26.17 -5.62 10.12
C PHE A 207 -27.02 -4.40 9.79
N SER A 208 -28.29 -4.61 9.48
CA SER A 208 -29.24 -3.52 9.40
C SER A 208 -29.61 -3.08 10.81
N ARG A 209 -29.56 -1.77 11.07
CA ARG A 209 -30.02 -1.19 12.34
C ARG A 209 -31.54 -1.14 12.29
N SER A 210 -32.21 -2.03 13.04
CA SER A 210 -33.62 -1.82 13.34
C SER A 210 -33.73 -0.51 14.12
N LYS A 211 -34.57 0.39 13.63
CA LYS A 211 -35.05 1.52 14.43
C LYS A 211 -35.90 1.02 15.58
#